data_AF-A0A944GUG9-F1
#
_entry.id   AF-A0A944GUG9-F1
#
_cell.length_a   1.000
_cell.length_b   1.000
_cell.length_c   1.000
_cell.angle_alpha   90.00
_cell.angle_beta   90.00
_cell.angle_gamma   90.00
#
_symmetry.space_group_name_H-M   'P 1'
#
loop_
_entity.id
_entity.type
_entity.pdbx_description
1 polymer ?
#
loop_
_entity_poly.entity_id
_entity_poly.type
_entity_poly.pdbx_seq_one_letter_code
_entity_poly.pdbx_strand_id
1 'polypeptide(L)'
;MSLETELRMRAGDVCEICANTDGLSSLDVDGGNPDQIERAILVCETCAKQIRGESPLDPKHLLCLNDSAWSQEPAVQVTAWRLLNQLSEETWARDLLDMLYLDDETLAWAKAGVAQSEDDDDATIVHKDTHGAVLNGGDTVTLIKDLKVKGAGFTAKRGTAVRNISLVHDKAEQIEGRVNDQRIVILTEFVKKS
;
A
#
# COMPACT_ATOMS: atom_id res chain seq x y z
N MET A 1 0.40 -33.24 14.64
CA MET A 1 -0.47 -33.97 13.70
C MET A 1 -0.05 -33.47 12.31
N SER A 2 -0.81 -33.66 11.22
CA SER A 2 -0.48 -32.89 10.00
C SER A 2 -1.04 -31.48 10.13
N LEU A 3 -0.34 -30.47 9.59
CA LEU A 3 -0.78 -29.07 9.56
C LEU A 3 -2.24 -28.93 9.09
N GLU A 4 -2.61 -29.61 7.99
CA GLU A 4 -3.96 -29.57 7.46
C GLU A 4 -5.01 -30.08 8.47
N THR A 5 -4.68 -31.13 9.25
CA THR A 5 -5.59 -31.64 10.28
C THR A 5 -5.81 -30.61 11.38
N GLU A 6 -4.75 -29.90 11.78
CA GLU A 6 -4.81 -28.88 12.81
C GLU A 6 -5.59 -27.64 12.33
N LEU A 7 -5.40 -27.24 11.07
CA LEU A 7 -6.18 -26.20 10.42
C LEU A 7 -7.67 -26.56 10.29
N ARG A 8 -8.01 -27.81 9.95
CA ARG A 8 -9.40 -28.29 9.90
C ARG A 8 -10.08 -28.20 11.27
N MET A 9 -9.37 -28.59 12.33
CA MET A 9 -9.89 -28.47 13.70
C MET A 9 -10.11 -27.01 14.11
N ARG A 10 -9.17 -26.12 13.77
CA ARG A 10 -9.27 -24.68 14.05
C ARG A 10 -10.45 -24.03 13.31
N ALA A 11 -10.54 -24.30 12.02
CA ALA A 11 -11.55 -23.71 11.16
C ALA A 11 -12.94 -24.37 11.31
N GLY A 12 -13.06 -25.50 12.01
CA GLY A 12 -14.31 -26.24 12.12
C GLY A 12 -14.76 -26.86 10.79
N ASP A 13 -13.82 -27.35 9.98
CA ASP A 13 -14.05 -27.92 8.65
C ASP A 13 -14.77 -26.97 7.66
N VAL A 14 -14.53 -25.66 7.78
CA VAL A 14 -14.97 -24.66 6.79
C VAL A 14 -13.79 -23.81 6.31
N CYS A 15 -13.96 -23.16 5.15
CA CYS A 15 -13.04 -22.15 4.64
C CYS A 15 -13.01 -20.96 5.61
N GLU A 16 -11.83 -20.56 6.07
CA GLU A 16 -11.66 -19.45 7.02
C GLU A 16 -11.95 -18.06 6.41
N ILE A 17 -12.15 -18.00 5.09
CA ILE A 17 -12.53 -16.77 4.37
C ILE A 17 -14.04 -16.74 4.07
N CYS A 18 -14.56 -17.77 3.40
CA CYS A 18 -15.93 -17.76 2.88
C CYS A 18 -16.90 -18.77 3.52
N ALA A 19 -16.46 -19.51 4.55
CA ALA A 19 -17.22 -20.55 5.24
C ALA A 19 -17.69 -21.74 4.37
N ASN A 20 -17.22 -21.87 3.13
CA ASN A 20 -17.51 -23.04 2.28
C ASN A 20 -16.90 -24.32 2.86
N THR A 21 -17.57 -25.46 2.70
CA THR A 21 -17.09 -26.77 3.21
C THR A 21 -16.34 -27.61 2.18
N ASP A 22 -16.44 -27.26 0.90
CA ASP A 22 -15.91 -28.06 -0.20
C ASP A 22 -14.53 -27.60 -0.67
N GLY A 23 -13.69 -28.57 -1.09
CA GLY A 23 -12.41 -28.30 -1.73
C GLY A 23 -11.40 -27.59 -0.82
N LEU A 24 -11.41 -27.91 0.48
CA LEU A 24 -10.56 -27.28 1.49
C LEU A 24 -9.12 -27.75 1.40
N SER A 25 -8.20 -26.78 1.45
CA SER A 25 -6.75 -27.02 1.43
C SER A 25 -6.03 -25.96 2.27
N SER A 26 -4.88 -26.32 2.82
CA SER A 26 -4.02 -25.38 3.53
C SER A 26 -3.32 -24.43 2.55
N LEU A 27 -3.35 -23.14 2.83
CA LEU A 27 -2.65 -22.10 2.10
C LEU A 27 -1.74 -21.33 3.05
N ASP A 28 -0.46 -21.23 2.70
CA ASP A 28 0.49 -20.37 3.39
C ASP A 28 0.32 -18.92 2.92
N VAL A 29 0.35 -17.98 3.88
CA VAL A 29 0.03 -16.56 3.62
C VAL A 29 1.24 -15.74 3.20
N ASP A 30 2.50 -16.15 3.45
CA ASP A 30 3.70 -15.31 3.21
C ASP A 30 5.09 -15.99 3.10
N GLY A 31 5.14 -17.27 2.74
CA GLY A 31 6.40 -18.03 2.65
C GLY A 31 7.12 -18.18 3.98
N GLY A 32 6.39 -18.19 5.10
CA GLY A 32 6.92 -18.61 6.40
C GLY A 32 7.36 -20.08 6.36
N ASN A 33 7.91 -20.59 7.47
CA ASN A 33 8.10 -22.03 7.57
C ASN A 33 6.70 -22.68 7.44
N PRO A 34 6.41 -23.48 6.40
CA PRO A 34 5.07 -24.02 6.13
C PRO A 34 4.52 -24.89 7.27
N ASP A 35 5.36 -25.23 8.26
CA ASP A 35 4.99 -25.99 9.45
C ASP A 35 4.33 -25.14 10.56
N GLN A 36 4.13 -23.83 10.38
CA GLN A 36 3.48 -22.96 11.37
C GLN A 36 2.01 -22.71 11.04
N ILE A 37 1.11 -23.28 11.87
CA ILE A 37 -0.34 -23.11 11.78
C ILE A 37 -0.78 -21.63 11.83
N GLU A 38 -0.04 -20.78 12.54
CA GLU A 38 -0.29 -19.34 12.68
C GLU A 38 -0.03 -18.54 11.39
N ARG A 39 0.67 -19.12 10.41
CA ARG A 39 1.00 -18.50 9.12
C ARG A 39 0.24 -19.11 7.93
N ALA A 40 -0.63 -20.07 8.22
CA ALA A 40 -1.43 -20.76 7.23
C ALA A 40 -2.93 -20.59 7.51
N ILE A 41 -3.73 -20.72 6.46
CA ILE A 41 -5.19 -20.71 6.52
C ILE A 41 -5.77 -21.92 5.79
N LEU A 42 -6.96 -22.35 6.19
CA LEU A 42 -7.76 -23.34 5.48
C LEU A 42 -8.70 -22.62 4.52
N VAL A 43 -8.53 -22.86 3.22
CA VAL A 43 -9.32 -22.18 2.18
C VAL A 43 -9.89 -23.15 1.17
N CYS A 44 -11.06 -22.82 0.64
CA CYS A 44 -11.62 -23.52 -0.52
C CYS A 44 -10.84 -23.15 -1.79
N GLU A 45 -11.01 -23.96 -2.84
CA GLU A 45 -10.34 -23.77 -4.13
C GLU A 45 -10.58 -22.37 -4.73
N THR A 46 -11.79 -21.81 -4.59
CA THR A 46 -12.12 -20.47 -5.11
C THR A 46 -11.32 -19.38 -4.40
N CYS A 47 -11.31 -19.38 -3.06
CA CYS A 47 -10.54 -18.43 -2.28
C CYS A 47 -9.04 -18.58 -2.55
N ALA A 48 -8.53 -19.83 -2.61
CA ALA A 48 -7.13 -20.09 -2.88
C ALA A 48 -6.66 -19.48 -4.21
N LYS A 49 -7.45 -19.64 -5.29
CA LYS A 49 -7.14 -19.07 -6.60
C LYS A 49 -7.15 -17.53 -6.58
N GLN A 50 -8.12 -16.92 -5.90
CA GLN A 50 -8.20 -15.46 -5.79
C GLN A 50 -7.04 -14.89 -4.96
N ILE A 51 -6.68 -15.51 -3.83
CA ILE A 51 -5.57 -15.08 -2.97
C ILE A 51 -4.22 -15.19 -3.70
N ARG A 52 -4.01 -16.24 -4.49
CA ARG A 52 -2.78 -16.42 -5.27
C ARG A 52 -2.71 -15.57 -6.54
N GLY A 53 -3.78 -14.85 -6.89
CA GLY A 53 -3.88 -14.13 -8.17
C GLY A 53 -4.00 -15.04 -9.40
N GLU A 54 -4.37 -16.31 -9.21
CA GLU A 54 -4.63 -17.27 -10.30
C GLU A 54 -6.02 -17.07 -10.94
N SER A 55 -6.90 -16.32 -10.27
CA SER A 55 -8.23 -15.92 -10.74
C SER A 55 -8.48 -14.44 -10.44
N PRO A 56 -9.23 -13.70 -11.27
CA PRO A 56 -9.69 -12.36 -10.89
C PRO A 56 -10.49 -12.42 -9.59
N LEU A 57 -10.39 -11.35 -8.81
CA LEU A 57 -11.19 -11.18 -7.61
C LEU A 57 -12.66 -11.04 -7.99
N ASP A 58 -13.54 -11.73 -7.25
CA ASP A 58 -14.98 -11.61 -7.37
C ASP A 58 -15.52 -10.84 -6.16
N PRO A 59 -15.89 -9.55 -6.32
CA PRO A 59 -16.41 -8.75 -5.22
C PRO A 59 -17.62 -9.37 -4.52
N LYS A 60 -18.47 -10.11 -5.23
CA LYS A 60 -19.66 -10.75 -4.63
C LYS A 60 -19.28 -11.92 -3.75
N HIS A 61 -18.34 -12.74 -4.20
CA HIS A 61 -17.81 -13.83 -3.39
C HIS A 61 -17.09 -13.29 -2.16
N LEU A 62 -16.30 -12.22 -2.33
CA LEU A 62 -15.49 -11.60 -1.29
C LEU A 62 -16.28 -10.70 -0.32
N LEU A 63 -17.60 -10.59 -0.45
CA LEU A 63 -18.43 -9.98 0.59
C LEU A 63 -18.31 -10.72 1.93
N CYS A 64 -17.91 -11.99 1.94
CA CYS A 64 -17.59 -12.75 3.15
C CYS A 64 -16.47 -12.12 4.00
N LEU A 65 -15.66 -11.21 3.43
CA LEU A 65 -14.66 -10.46 4.16
C LEU A 65 -15.26 -9.58 5.27
N ASN A 66 -16.55 -9.21 5.18
CA ASN A 66 -17.26 -8.53 6.26
C ASN A 66 -17.27 -9.33 7.57
N ASP A 67 -17.18 -10.66 7.49
CA ASP A 67 -17.09 -11.54 8.65
C ASP A 67 -15.64 -11.96 8.90
N SER A 68 -14.92 -12.44 7.87
CA SER A 68 -13.59 -13.03 8.05
C SER A 68 -12.53 -12.02 8.47
N ALA A 69 -12.69 -10.72 8.15
CA ALA A 69 -11.79 -9.66 8.60
C ALA A 69 -11.72 -9.54 10.13
N TRP A 70 -12.76 -9.97 10.85
CA TRP A 70 -12.85 -9.93 12.31
C TRP A 70 -12.48 -11.26 12.99
N SER A 71 -11.90 -12.19 12.23
CA SER A 71 -11.39 -13.45 12.78
C SER A 71 -10.37 -13.18 13.89
N GLN A 72 -10.26 -14.09 14.86
CA GLN A 72 -9.22 -14.05 15.89
C GLN A 72 -7.87 -14.57 15.38
N GLU A 73 -7.85 -15.15 14.17
CA GLU A 73 -6.65 -15.72 13.56
C GLU A 73 -5.91 -14.67 12.72
N PRO A 74 -4.67 -14.29 13.09
CA PRO A 74 -3.92 -13.26 12.39
C PRO A 74 -3.71 -13.56 10.90
N ALA A 75 -3.52 -14.82 10.52
CA ALA A 75 -3.37 -15.24 9.12
C ALA A 75 -4.63 -14.93 8.28
N VAL A 76 -5.80 -15.07 8.88
CA VAL A 76 -7.09 -14.76 8.23
C VAL A 76 -7.25 -13.25 8.11
N GLN A 77 -6.94 -12.50 9.17
CA GLN A 77 -6.96 -11.04 9.19
C GLN A 77 -6.03 -10.42 8.13
N VAL A 78 -4.79 -10.89 8.04
CA VAL A 78 -3.82 -10.47 7.03
C VAL A 78 -4.33 -10.72 5.62
N THR A 79 -4.86 -11.92 5.37
CA THR A 79 -5.40 -12.28 4.07
C THR A 79 -6.60 -11.40 3.70
N ALA A 80 -7.51 -11.18 4.66
CA ALA A 80 -8.67 -10.31 4.46
C ALA A 80 -8.25 -8.87 4.15
N TRP A 81 -7.34 -8.30 4.94
CA TRP A 81 -6.82 -6.94 4.73
C TRP A 81 -6.20 -6.77 3.33
N ARG A 82 -5.42 -7.75 2.86
CA ARG A 82 -4.81 -7.72 1.52
C ARG A 82 -5.84 -7.78 0.40
N LEU A 83 -6.82 -8.67 0.53
CA LEU A 83 -7.90 -8.77 -0.46
C LEU A 83 -8.74 -7.50 -0.50
N LEU A 84 -9.03 -6.89 0.66
CA LEU A 84 -9.74 -5.62 0.72
C LEU A 84 -8.95 -4.48 0.04
N ASN A 85 -7.63 -4.40 0.26
CA ASN A 85 -6.79 -3.41 -0.42
C ASN A 85 -6.76 -3.59 -1.94
N GLN A 86 -6.83 -4.84 -2.43
CA GLN A 86 -6.95 -5.11 -3.86
C GLN A 86 -8.35 -4.77 -4.43
N LEU A 87 -9.36 -4.66 -3.57
CA LEU A 87 -10.73 -4.27 -3.91
C LEU A 87 -10.99 -2.77 -3.68
N SER A 88 -9.96 -1.91 -3.74
CA SER A 88 -10.07 -0.47 -3.44
C SER A 88 -11.09 0.29 -4.29
N GLU A 89 -11.47 -0.22 -5.47
CA GLU A 89 -12.55 0.38 -6.28
C GLU A 89 -13.93 0.24 -5.61
N GLU A 90 -14.13 -0.82 -4.84
CA GLU A 90 -15.38 -1.14 -4.16
C GLU A 90 -15.57 -0.26 -2.91
N THR A 91 -16.73 0.39 -2.81
CA THR A 91 -17.05 1.27 -1.67
C THR A 91 -17.10 0.51 -0.35
N TRP A 92 -17.78 -0.64 -0.34
CA TRP A 92 -17.90 -1.48 0.86
C TRP A 92 -16.55 -2.01 1.36
N ALA A 93 -15.58 -2.23 0.46
CA ALA A 93 -14.27 -2.73 0.83
C ALA A 93 -13.44 -1.64 1.52
N ARG A 94 -13.52 -0.40 1.02
CA ARG A 94 -12.92 0.79 1.66
C ARG A 94 -13.56 1.07 3.01
N ASP A 95 -14.89 1.13 3.07
CA ASP A 95 -15.61 1.38 4.32
C ASP A 95 -15.29 0.33 5.39
N LEU A 96 -15.08 -0.92 4.98
CA LEU A 96 -14.67 -2.01 5.89
C LEU A 96 -13.21 -1.85 6.34
N LEU A 97 -12.29 -1.48 5.44
CA LEU A 97 -10.89 -1.20 5.79
C LEU A 97 -10.78 -0.08 6.82
N ASP A 98 -11.54 1.00 6.65
CA ASP A 98 -11.53 2.15 7.57
C ASP A 98 -11.97 1.78 8.99
N MET A 99 -12.81 0.74 9.13
CA MET A 99 -13.25 0.24 10.43
C MET A 99 -12.35 -0.86 10.99
N LEU A 100 -11.61 -1.56 10.13
CA LEU A 100 -10.80 -2.71 10.49
C LEU A 100 -9.59 -2.29 11.33
N TYR A 101 -9.59 -2.70 12.59
CA TYR A 101 -8.45 -2.52 13.47
C TYR A 101 -7.65 -3.82 13.57
N LEU A 102 -6.38 -3.76 13.16
CA LEU A 102 -5.39 -4.81 13.38
C LEU A 102 -4.37 -4.33 14.40
N ASP A 103 -3.84 -5.24 15.21
CA ASP A 103 -2.70 -4.91 16.05
C ASP A 103 -1.46 -4.59 15.19
N ASP A 104 -0.50 -3.86 15.76
CA ASP A 104 0.67 -3.35 15.04
C ASP A 104 1.49 -4.47 14.38
N GLU A 105 1.58 -5.65 15.00
CA GLU A 105 2.35 -6.78 14.47
C GLU A 105 1.63 -7.40 13.27
N THR A 106 0.33 -7.65 13.40
CA THR A 106 -0.51 -8.18 12.31
C THR A 106 -0.61 -7.20 11.14
N LEU A 107 -0.75 -5.90 11.40
CA LEU A 107 -0.79 -4.88 10.34
C LEU A 107 0.55 -4.79 9.61
N ALA A 108 1.68 -4.80 10.33
CA ALA A 108 3.01 -4.82 9.72
C ALA A 108 3.19 -6.06 8.85
N TRP A 109 2.70 -7.22 9.30
CA TRP A 109 2.69 -8.44 8.51
C TRP A 109 1.81 -8.32 7.26
N ALA A 110 0.61 -7.76 7.38
CA ALA A 110 -0.28 -7.53 6.25
C ALA A 110 0.38 -6.67 5.16
N LYS A 111 1.03 -5.57 5.57
CA LYS A 111 1.75 -4.66 4.69
C LYS A 111 2.99 -5.28 4.05
N ALA A 112 3.69 -6.19 4.72
CA ALA A 112 4.94 -6.78 4.21
C ALA A 112 4.77 -7.61 2.93
N GLY A 113 3.63 -8.29 2.75
CA GLY A 113 3.34 -9.12 1.57
C GLY A 113 2.67 -8.38 0.42
N VAL A 114 2.33 -7.11 0.60
CA VAL A 114 1.97 -6.20 -0.49
C VAL A 114 3.23 -5.41 -0.83
N ALA A 115 3.72 -5.52 -2.07
CA ALA A 115 4.89 -4.75 -2.50
C ALA A 115 4.58 -3.25 -2.37
N GLN A 116 4.98 -2.65 -1.24
CA GLN A 116 4.83 -1.24 -0.85
C GLN A 116 4.02 -0.38 -1.83
N SER A 117 2.70 -0.48 -1.77
CA SER A 117 1.86 0.67 -2.03
C SER A 117 1.72 1.38 -0.68
N GLU A 118 2.42 2.51 -0.55
CA GLU A 118 2.32 3.44 0.58
C GLU A 118 0.93 4.08 0.63
N ASP A 119 -0.12 3.27 0.77
CA ASP A 119 -1.49 3.71 0.99
C ASP A 119 -1.83 3.40 2.46
N ASP A 120 -1.39 4.31 3.33
CA ASP A 120 -1.76 4.37 4.75
C ASP A 120 -2.07 5.84 5.03
N ASP A 121 -3.35 6.21 4.91
CA ASP A 121 -4.07 7.34 5.53
C ASP A 121 -3.31 8.63 5.90
N ASP A 122 -2.44 9.08 5.01
CA ASP A 122 -2.23 10.49 4.74
C ASP A 122 -2.05 10.57 3.23
N ALA A 123 -2.62 11.57 2.57
CA ALA A 123 -2.23 11.86 1.21
C ALA A 123 -0.78 12.37 1.25
N THR A 124 0.20 11.46 1.42
CA THR A 124 1.61 11.73 1.21
C THR A 124 1.79 11.90 -0.27
N ILE A 125 1.42 13.09 -0.71
CA ILE A 125 1.68 13.66 -2.00
C ILE A 125 3.13 13.33 -2.39
N VAL A 126 3.30 12.35 -3.30
CA VAL A 126 4.62 11.93 -3.75
C VAL A 126 5.11 12.93 -4.80
N HIS A 127 6.06 13.77 -4.42
CA HIS A 127 6.69 14.71 -5.33
C HIS A 127 7.72 13.98 -6.20
N LYS A 128 7.51 13.98 -7.52
CA LYS A 128 8.43 13.40 -8.51
C LYS A 128 8.99 14.48 -9.42
N ASP A 129 10.27 14.38 -9.74
CA ASP A 129 10.92 15.25 -10.72
C ASP A 129 10.48 14.92 -12.16
N THR A 130 10.97 15.69 -13.14
CA THR A 130 10.65 15.48 -14.57
C THR A 130 11.08 14.12 -15.14
N HIS A 131 11.94 13.36 -14.46
CA HIS A 131 12.40 12.02 -14.86
C HIS A 131 11.77 10.91 -13.99
N GLY A 132 10.82 11.25 -13.10
CA GLY A 132 10.15 10.29 -12.23
C GLY A 132 10.91 9.96 -10.94
N ALA A 133 12.01 10.66 -10.63
CA ALA A 133 12.72 10.45 -9.37
C ALA A 133 11.96 11.10 -8.20
N VAL A 134 11.81 10.35 -7.11
CA VAL A 134 11.15 10.83 -5.88
C VAL A 134 12.03 11.87 -5.18
N LEU A 135 11.40 12.98 -4.82
CA LEU A 135 11.99 14.12 -4.13
C LEU A 135 11.67 14.08 -2.65
N ASN A 136 12.69 14.24 -1.82
CA ASN A 136 12.55 14.30 -0.36
C ASN A 136 12.86 15.69 0.17
N GLY A 137 12.30 16.02 1.35
CA GLY A 137 12.68 17.23 2.08
C GLY A 137 14.18 17.25 2.37
N GLY A 138 14.85 18.35 2.05
CA GLY A 138 16.30 18.52 2.19
C GLY A 138 17.09 18.22 0.92
N ASP A 139 16.49 17.64 -0.13
CA ASP A 139 17.17 17.34 -1.38
C ASP A 139 17.67 18.61 -2.11
N THR A 140 18.61 18.41 -3.05
CA THR A 140 19.05 19.44 -3.99
C THR A 140 18.60 19.07 -5.40
N VAL A 141 17.89 19.98 -6.05
CA VAL A 141 17.38 19.79 -7.42
C VAL A 141 17.96 20.84 -8.36
N THR A 142 18.07 20.50 -9.64
CA THR A 142 18.58 21.39 -10.69
C THR A 142 17.45 21.79 -11.63
N LEU A 143 17.35 23.07 -11.97
CA LEU A 143 16.37 23.57 -12.94
C LEU A 143 16.70 23.09 -14.36
N ILE A 144 15.71 22.53 -15.05
CA ILE A 144 15.84 22.12 -16.46
C ILE A 144 15.40 23.21 -17.45
N LYS A 145 14.74 24.27 -16.97
CA LYS A 145 14.27 25.42 -17.77
C LYS A 145 14.58 26.75 -17.07
N ASP A 146 14.58 27.83 -17.85
CA ASP A 146 14.64 29.20 -17.33
C ASP A 146 13.29 29.59 -16.73
N LEU A 147 13.25 29.93 -15.43
CA LEU A 147 12.03 30.30 -14.71
C LEU A 147 12.11 31.75 -14.23
N LYS A 148 11.13 32.57 -14.64
CA LYS A 148 10.99 33.94 -14.12
C LYS A 148 10.35 33.88 -12.74
N VAL A 149 11.08 34.30 -11.72
CA VAL A 149 10.59 34.29 -10.34
C VAL A 149 9.68 35.49 -10.12
N LYS A 150 8.41 35.23 -9.79
CA LYS A 150 7.45 36.28 -9.46
C LYS A 150 7.88 36.94 -8.14
N GLY A 151 7.93 38.27 -8.10
CA GLY A 151 8.27 39.05 -6.90
C GLY A 151 9.76 39.23 -6.61
N ALA A 152 10.65 38.54 -7.31
CA ALA A 152 12.10 38.61 -7.06
C ALA A 152 12.88 39.48 -8.07
N GLY A 153 12.24 39.85 -9.19
CA GLY A 153 12.88 40.66 -10.24
C GLY A 153 13.98 39.94 -11.04
N PHE A 154 14.29 38.67 -10.75
CA PHE A 154 15.28 37.87 -11.47
C PHE A 154 14.68 36.62 -12.14
N THR A 155 15.44 36.06 -13.08
CA THR A 155 15.13 34.80 -13.75
C THR A 155 16.11 33.74 -13.29
N ALA A 156 15.62 32.67 -12.67
CA ALA A 156 16.42 31.51 -12.34
C ALA A 156 16.75 30.75 -13.64
N LYS A 157 18.04 30.66 -13.98
CA LYS A 157 18.49 30.07 -15.24
C LYS A 157 18.49 28.55 -15.16
N ARG A 158 18.31 27.89 -16.30
CA ARG A 158 18.55 26.45 -16.45
C ARG A 158 19.94 26.10 -15.91
N GLY A 159 20.02 25.02 -15.14
CA GLY A 159 21.24 24.58 -14.48
C GLY A 159 21.46 25.18 -13.08
N THR A 160 20.61 26.13 -12.64
CA THR A 160 20.68 26.64 -11.25
C THR A 160 20.28 25.54 -10.28
N ALA A 161 21.12 25.31 -9.27
CA ALA A 161 20.84 24.37 -8.19
C ALA A 161 19.96 25.03 -7.12
N VAL A 162 18.89 24.34 -6.76
CA VAL A 162 17.96 24.69 -5.70
C VAL A 162 18.19 23.73 -4.56
N ARG A 163 18.76 24.23 -3.46
CA ARG A 163 19.18 23.40 -2.32
C ARG A 163 18.15 23.43 -1.22
N ASN A 164 18.15 22.37 -0.41
CA ASN A 164 17.32 22.24 0.79
C ASN A 164 15.83 22.45 0.48
N ILE A 165 15.32 21.65 -0.47
CA ILE A 165 13.92 21.75 -0.87
C ILE A 165 12.98 21.32 0.26
N SER A 166 11.78 21.87 0.30
CA SER A 166 10.68 21.45 1.17
C SER A 166 9.52 20.98 0.29
N LEU A 167 8.88 19.89 0.70
CA LEU A 167 7.73 19.32 0.01
C LEU A 167 6.47 20.13 0.34
N VAL A 168 5.56 20.29 -0.61
CA VAL A 168 4.30 21.02 -0.42
C VAL A 168 3.19 20.00 -0.19
N HIS A 169 2.74 19.90 1.06
CA HIS A 169 1.74 18.92 1.50
C HIS A 169 0.37 19.04 0.80
N ASP A 170 0.07 20.16 0.14
CA ASP A 170 -1.21 20.37 -0.55
C ASP A 170 -1.16 20.08 -2.06
N LYS A 171 0.03 19.99 -2.69
CA LYS A 171 0.17 19.93 -4.16
C LYS A 171 1.39 19.14 -4.64
N ALA A 172 1.16 17.97 -5.25
CA ALA A 172 2.20 17.07 -5.80
C ALA A 172 3.17 17.73 -6.76
N GLU A 173 2.65 18.65 -7.56
CA GLU A 173 3.41 19.30 -8.60
C GLU A 173 4.25 20.45 -8.06
N GLN A 174 4.21 20.79 -6.77
CA GLN A 174 4.90 21.96 -6.21
C GLN A 174 5.90 21.58 -5.13
N ILE A 175 7.08 22.20 -5.18
CA ILE A 175 8.07 22.15 -4.12
C ILE A 175 8.55 23.55 -3.81
N GLU A 176 8.99 23.77 -2.58
CA GLU A 176 9.65 25.01 -2.18
C GLU A 176 11.15 24.82 -2.11
N GLY A 177 11.91 25.84 -2.48
CA GLY A 177 13.36 25.78 -2.38
C GLY A 177 13.98 27.17 -2.30
N ARG A 178 15.30 27.22 -2.10
CA ARG A 178 16.04 28.49 -2.03
C ARG A 178 16.93 28.69 -3.25
N VAL A 179 16.81 29.87 -3.85
CA VAL A 179 17.69 30.38 -4.92
C VAL A 179 18.08 31.81 -4.58
N ASN A 180 19.38 32.12 -4.56
CA ASN A 180 19.90 33.45 -4.18
C ASN A 180 19.32 33.96 -2.85
N ASP A 181 19.29 33.11 -1.83
CA ASP A 181 18.73 33.39 -0.49
C ASP A 181 17.23 33.75 -0.45
N GLN A 182 16.51 33.59 -1.56
CA GLN A 182 15.07 33.78 -1.63
C GLN A 182 14.33 32.44 -1.73
N ARG A 183 13.26 32.29 -0.94
CA ARG A 183 12.38 31.13 -1.02
C ARG A 183 11.43 31.28 -2.21
N ILE A 184 11.38 30.27 -3.06
CA ILE A 184 10.53 30.24 -4.26
C ILE A 184 9.76 28.92 -4.34
N VAL A 185 8.55 28.97 -4.88
CA VAL A 185 7.73 27.80 -5.21
C VAL A 185 8.02 27.42 -6.67
N ILE A 186 8.31 26.15 -6.91
CA ILE A 186 8.74 25.62 -8.21
C ILE A 186 7.87 24.41 -8.55
N LEU A 187 7.50 24.28 -9.82
CA LEU A 187 6.82 23.09 -10.30
C LEU A 187 7.80 21.93 -10.49
N THR A 188 7.44 20.73 -10.05
CA THR A 188 8.31 19.55 -10.06
C THR A 188 8.66 19.08 -11.48
N GLU A 189 7.82 19.39 -12.46
CA GLU A 189 8.08 19.15 -13.90
C GLU A 189 9.27 19.96 -14.47
N PHE A 190 9.76 20.99 -13.75
CA PHE A 190 10.89 21.82 -14.20
C PHE A 190 12.17 21.59 -13.41
N VAL A 191 12.20 20.57 -12.55
CA VAL A 191 13.37 20.21 -11.78
C VAL A 191 13.82 18.79 -12.10
N LYS A 192 15.10 18.55 -11.89
CA LYS A 192 15.72 17.23 -11.90
C LYS A 192 16.46 17.03 -10.58
N LYS A 193 16.34 15.86 -9.95
CA LYS A 193 17.17 15.51 -8.78
C LYS A 193 18.66 15.54 -9.17
N SER A 194 19.46 16.28 -8.39
CA SER A 194 20.90 16.40 -8.61
C SER A 194 21.66 15.23 -8.01
#